data_AF-A0A8J5CYX7-F1
#
_entry.id   AF-A0A8J5CYX7-F1
#
_cell.length_a   1.000
_cell.length_b   1.000
_cell.length_c   1.000
_cell.angle_alpha   90.00
_cell.angle_beta   90.00
_cell.angle_gamma   90.00
#
_symmetry.space_group_name_H-M   'P 1'
#
loop_
_entity.id
_entity.type
_entity.pdbx_description
1 polymer ?
#
loop_
_entity_poly.entity_id
_entity_poly.type
_entity_poly.pdbx_seq_one_letter_code
_entity_poly.pdbx_strand_id
1 'polypeptide(L)'
;MDSTERDESEEADGTEELVSLSPACVVTVQLVLPHKGTLEPCAMICLPQEEDLCSGDGVLRAREQGDPPEEPTHEDHNHDRRARMREEHCKITGRMRRVRRRARQRVAKEMDFETAAHSSQSVKAATSEALTRVMKNNEVILRKYSSYKEEMESAWLMSTSDALQCCARPILGYITHGTFSHTHGRAAGMGWVGLKPLLRLLEQCGEGRGQKGSLLEVSRKAKGLPVLVRNPSTLQYRWALLSVV
;
A
#
# COMPACT_ATOMS: atom_id res chain seq x y z
N MET A 1 -0.05 -19.17 54.18
CA MET A 1 -0.94 -19.74 53.16
C MET A 1 -0.81 -18.81 51.98
N ASP A 2 0.18 -19.13 51.16
CA ASP A 2 0.72 -18.30 50.10
C ASP A 2 0.93 -19.25 48.92
N SER A 3 0.08 -19.17 47.90
CA SER A 3 0.13 -20.01 46.69
C SER A 3 -0.93 -19.57 45.67
N THR A 4 -0.63 -18.54 44.88
CA THR A 4 -1.22 -18.32 43.54
C THR A 4 -0.26 -17.50 42.69
N GLU A 5 0.93 -18.04 42.46
CA GLU A 5 1.94 -17.51 41.52
C GLU A 5 2.51 -18.68 40.71
N ARG A 6 1.66 -19.37 39.94
CA ARG A 6 2.08 -20.32 38.89
C ARG A 6 0.99 -20.28 37.82
N ASP A 7 1.36 -19.81 36.63
CA ASP A 7 0.78 -20.16 35.32
C ASP A 7 1.13 -19.15 34.20
N GLU A 8 1.90 -18.08 34.46
CA GLU A 8 2.31 -17.13 33.39
C GLU A 8 3.60 -17.57 32.65
N SER A 9 4.42 -18.45 33.23
CA SER A 9 5.71 -18.85 32.65
C SER A 9 5.63 -19.96 31.61
N GLU A 10 4.55 -20.75 31.55
CA GLU A 10 4.40 -21.85 30.59
C GLU A 10 3.75 -21.41 29.26
N GLU A 11 2.88 -20.38 29.25
CA GLU A 11 2.29 -19.84 28.01
C GLU A 11 3.28 -19.03 27.16
N ALA A 12 4.27 -18.38 27.79
CA ALA A 12 5.32 -17.63 27.10
C ALA A 12 6.29 -18.53 26.33
N ASP A 13 6.52 -19.77 26.81
CA ASP A 13 7.49 -20.70 26.23
C ASP A 13 7.00 -21.23 24.86
N GLY A 14 5.72 -21.58 24.75
CA GLY A 14 5.15 -22.11 23.51
C GLY A 14 5.00 -21.09 22.36
N THR A 15 4.88 -19.80 22.69
CA THR A 15 4.76 -18.73 21.67
C THR A 15 6.12 -18.34 21.09
N GLU A 16 7.15 -18.27 21.92
CA GLU A 16 8.55 -18.08 21.51
C GLU A 16 9.03 -19.26 20.64
N GLU A 17 8.68 -20.50 21.00
CA GLU A 17 8.99 -21.69 20.19
C GLU A 17 8.37 -21.59 18.78
N LEU A 18 7.09 -21.20 18.67
CA LEU A 18 6.39 -21.11 17.39
C LEU A 18 7.00 -20.05 16.46
N VAL A 19 7.43 -18.92 17.03
CA VAL A 19 8.15 -17.86 16.31
C VAL A 19 9.54 -18.32 15.88
N SER A 20 10.24 -19.08 16.74
CA SER A 20 11.58 -19.60 16.44
C SER A 20 11.58 -20.63 15.30
N LEU A 21 10.54 -21.46 15.21
CA LEU A 21 10.38 -22.49 14.18
C LEU A 21 10.06 -21.89 12.80
N SER A 22 9.37 -20.74 12.76
CA SER A 22 8.90 -20.15 11.52
C SER A 22 8.91 -18.62 11.56
N PRO A 23 10.10 -17.99 11.38
CA PRO A 23 10.26 -16.55 11.56
C PRO A 23 9.47 -15.70 10.55
N ALA A 24 9.05 -16.29 9.43
CA ALA A 24 8.25 -15.65 8.39
C ALA A 24 6.91 -16.38 8.16
N CYS A 25 6.23 -16.78 9.24
CA CYS A 25 4.93 -17.41 9.18
C CYS A 25 3.80 -16.39 8.96
N VAL A 26 2.86 -16.76 8.10
CA VAL A 26 1.67 -15.98 7.77
C VAL A 26 0.43 -16.88 7.92
N VAL A 27 -0.61 -16.34 8.55
CA VAL A 27 -1.83 -17.06 8.91
C VAL A 27 -3.01 -16.52 8.11
N THR A 28 -3.85 -17.41 7.61
CA THR A 28 -5.13 -17.08 6.97
C THR A 28 -6.12 -16.60 8.00
N VAL A 29 -6.75 -15.45 7.71
CA VAL A 29 -7.78 -14.89 8.59
C VAL A 29 -8.99 -14.46 7.79
N GLN A 30 -10.13 -14.57 8.46
CA GLN A 30 -11.39 -13.98 8.04
C GLN A 30 -11.67 -12.75 8.89
N LEU A 31 -12.11 -11.69 8.24
CA LEU A 31 -12.51 -10.42 8.86
C LEU A 31 -13.97 -10.14 8.59
N VAL A 32 -14.68 -9.68 9.61
CA VAL A 32 -16.08 -9.25 9.51
C VAL A 32 -16.24 -7.90 10.16
N LEU A 33 -16.78 -6.93 9.43
CA LEU A 33 -17.11 -5.62 9.99
C LEU A 33 -18.41 -5.74 10.79
N PRO A 34 -18.43 -5.41 12.09
CA PRO A 34 -19.65 -5.47 12.90
C PRO A 34 -20.66 -4.39 12.51
N HIS A 35 -20.19 -3.28 11.95
CA HIS A 35 -20.97 -2.08 11.66
C HIS A 35 -20.87 -1.68 10.19
N LYS A 36 -21.56 -0.59 9.82
CA LYS A 36 -21.54 -0.05 8.45
C LYS A 36 -20.10 0.20 7.98
N GLY A 37 -19.79 -0.26 6.78
CA GLY A 37 -18.51 -0.07 6.13
C GLY A 37 -18.39 -0.94 4.90
N THR A 38 -17.37 -0.66 4.09
CA THR A 38 -16.96 -1.50 2.98
C THR A 38 -15.56 -2.03 3.27
N LEU A 39 -15.30 -3.24 2.80
CA LEU A 39 -13.98 -3.84 2.88
C LEU A 39 -13.45 -3.96 1.47
N GLU A 40 -12.32 -3.32 1.19
CA GLU A 40 -11.72 -3.31 -0.14
C GLU A 40 -10.59 -4.34 -0.24
N PRO A 41 -10.29 -4.84 -1.46
CA PRO A 41 -9.05 -5.56 -1.71
C PRO A 41 -7.84 -4.70 -1.32
N CYS A 42 -6.80 -5.34 -0.79
CA CYS A 42 -5.59 -4.70 -0.27
C CYS A 42 -5.81 -3.75 0.92
N ALA A 43 -6.96 -3.83 1.60
CA ALA A 43 -7.13 -3.15 2.87
C ALA A 43 -6.11 -3.64 3.91
N MET A 44 -5.61 -2.71 4.71
CA MET A 44 -4.62 -2.96 5.76
C MET A 44 -5.31 -3.35 7.05
N ILE A 45 -4.84 -4.41 7.67
CA ILE A 45 -5.23 -4.85 9.00
C ILE A 45 -4.22 -4.25 9.97
N CYS A 46 -4.67 -3.46 10.92
CA CYS A 46 -3.84 -2.69 11.84
C CYS A 46 -4.09 -3.10 13.29
N LEU A 47 -3.02 -3.07 14.08
CA LEU A 47 -3.06 -3.27 15.52
C LEU A 47 -3.72 -2.03 16.17
N PRO A 48 -4.73 -2.21 17.03
CA PRO A 48 -5.25 -1.09 17.82
C PRO A 48 -4.22 -0.61 18.85
N GLN A 49 -4.19 0.69 19.11
CA GLN A 49 -3.39 1.29 20.18
C GLN A 49 -4.24 1.52 21.43
N GLU A 50 -3.61 1.79 22.58
CA GLU A 50 -4.31 2.06 23.85
C GLU A 50 -5.33 3.19 23.72
N GLU A 51 -4.99 4.23 22.95
CA GLU A 51 -5.86 5.37 22.64
C GLU A 51 -7.16 4.94 21.94
N ASP A 52 -7.09 3.92 21.09
CA ASP A 52 -8.25 3.37 20.38
C ASP A 52 -9.18 2.58 21.33
N LEU A 53 -8.65 2.09 22.46
CA LEU A 53 -9.36 1.28 23.46
C LEU A 53 -9.96 2.13 24.60
N CYS A 54 -9.33 3.25 24.95
CA CYS A 54 -9.74 4.12 26.05
C CYS A 54 -10.93 5.05 25.73
N SER A 55 -11.49 4.99 24.52
CA SER A 55 -12.72 5.72 24.19
C SER A 55 -13.87 5.16 25.04
N GLY A 56 -14.33 5.93 26.03
CA GLY A 56 -15.09 5.50 27.21
C GLY A 56 -16.47 4.87 27.02
N ASP A 57 -16.82 4.46 25.81
CA ASP A 57 -17.97 3.61 25.51
C ASP A 57 -17.44 2.37 24.79
N GLY A 58 -17.42 1.21 25.47
CA GLY A 58 -16.65 0.03 25.04
C GLY A 58 -16.64 -0.24 23.53
N VAL A 59 -15.48 -0.67 23.01
CA VAL A 59 -15.04 -0.89 21.61
C VAL A 59 -16.09 -1.29 20.56
N LEU A 60 -17.25 -1.85 20.95
CA LEU A 60 -18.35 -2.25 20.06
C LEU A 60 -19.60 -1.34 20.11
N ARG A 61 -19.78 -0.52 21.15
CA ARG A 61 -20.93 0.38 21.34
C ARG A 61 -20.67 1.83 20.95
N ALA A 62 -19.43 2.33 21.01
CA ALA A 62 -19.09 3.74 20.76
C ALA A 62 -19.41 4.32 19.37
N ARG A 63 -19.87 3.58 18.36
CA ARG A 63 -19.90 4.10 16.97
C ARG A 63 -21.15 3.89 16.14
N GLU A 64 -22.32 3.80 16.78
CA GLU A 64 -23.52 4.26 16.06
C GLU A 64 -23.51 5.78 15.85
N GLN A 65 -22.71 6.57 16.61
CA GLN A 65 -22.74 8.05 16.57
C GLN A 65 -21.38 8.78 16.58
N GLY A 66 -20.23 8.12 16.83
CA GLY A 66 -18.91 8.77 16.84
C GLY A 66 -18.12 8.60 15.52
N ASP A 67 -17.36 9.62 15.14
CA ASP A 67 -16.52 9.60 13.93
C ASP A 67 -15.37 8.58 14.05
N PRO A 68 -15.08 7.74 13.04
CA PRO A 68 -13.96 6.77 13.01
C PRO A 68 -12.59 7.42 13.30
N PRO A 69 -11.59 6.71 13.86
CA PRO A 69 -10.26 7.25 14.01
C PRO A 69 -9.71 7.48 12.61
N GLU A 70 -9.07 8.61 12.38
CA GLU A 70 -8.51 8.95 11.08
C GLU A 70 -6.99 8.83 11.10
N GLU A 71 -6.44 8.39 9.99
CA GLU A 71 -5.01 8.34 9.75
C GLU A 71 -4.48 9.77 9.54
N PRO A 72 -3.42 10.18 10.25
CA PRO A 72 -2.79 11.48 10.02
C PRO A 72 -2.28 11.59 8.57
N THR A 73 -2.25 12.81 8.06
CA THR A 73 -1.66 13.08 6.76
C THR A 73 -0.14 12.99 6.86
N HIS A 74 0.48 12.20 5.98
CA HIS A 74 1.93 12.04 5.91
C HIS A 74 2.56 13.00 4.89
N GLU A 75 3.75 13.49 5.20
CA GLU A 75 4.52 14.32 4.28
C GLU A 75 5.23 13.46 3.22
N ASP A 76 5.04 13.84 1.95
CA ASP A 76 5.69 13.19 0.82
C ASP A 76 7.02 13.87 0.47
N HIS A 77 8.08 13.38 1.09
CA HIS A 77 9.46 13.83 0.87
C HIS A 77 9.91 13.75 -0.60
N ASN A 78 9.30 12.86 -1.40
CA ASN A 78 9.66 12.66 -2.79
C ASN A 78 8.81 13.51 -3.75
N HIS A 79 7.80 14.26 -3.26
CA HIS A 79 6.90 15.06 -4.08
C HIS A 79 7.67 15.99 -5.03
N ASP A 80 8.57 16.81 -4.48
CA ASP A 80 9.35 17.79 -5.24
C ASP A 80 10.33 17.13 -6.21
N ARG A 81 10.93 16.00 -5.79
CA ARG A 81 11.79 15.19 -6.66
C ARG A 81 10.99 14.70 -7.87
N ARG A 82 9.78 14.18 -7.67
CA ARG A 82 8.90 13.72 -8.75
C ARG A 82 8.39 14.86 -9.62
N ALA A 83 8.14 16.04 -9.06
CA ALA A 83 7.76 17.23 -9.82
C ALA A 83 8.87 17.68 -10.77
N ARG A 84 10.12 17.81 -10.26
CA ARG A 84 11.30 18.16 -11.08
C ARG A 84 11.54 17.14 -12.20
N MET A 85 11.50 15.85 -11.89
CA MET A 85 11.68 14.79 -12.90
C MET A 85 10.62 14.88 -14.02
N ARG A 86 9.35 15.10 -13.67
CA ARG A 86 8.28 15.30 -14.66
C ARG A 86 8.53 16.52 -15.54
N GLU A 87 8.96 17.63 -14.96
CA GLU A 87 9.27 18.85 -15.69
C GLU A 87 10.43 18.64 -16.69
N GLU A 88 11.52 18.01 -16.23
CA GLU A 88 12.67 17.67 -17.08
C GLU A 88 12.29 16.72 -18.22
N HIS A 89 11.51 15.69 -17.92
CA HIS A 89 11.02 14.75 -18.92
C HIS A 89 10.12 15.44 -19.96
N CYS A 90 9.25 16.36 -19.55
CA CYS A 90 8.46 17.20 -20.45
C CYS A 90 9.35 18.08 -21.36
N LYS A 91 10.42 18.67 -20.81
CA LYS A 91 11.40 19.45 -21.60
C LYS A 91 12.13 18.57 -22.63
N ILE A 92 12.57 17.38 -22.22
CA ILE A 92 13.27 16.41 -23.08
C ILE A 92 12.37 15.93 -24.23
N THR A 93 11.17 15.46 -23.92
CA THR A 93 10.20 14.99 -24.92
C THR A 93 9.79 16.10 -25.88
N GLY A 94 9.54 17.31 -25.37
CA GLY A 94 9.24 18.49 -26.18
C GLY A 94 10.41 18.90 -27.10
N ARG A 95 11.66 18.81 -26.63
CA ARG A 95 12.85 19.01 -27.46
C ARG A 95 12.95 17.94 -28.55
N MET A 96 12.83 16.66 -28.20
CA MET A 96 12.93 15.55 -29.17
C MET A 96 11.86 15.64 -30.25
N ARG A 97 10.62 15.99 -29.89
CA ARG A 97 9.54 16.21 -30.85
C ARG A 97 9.91 17.31 -31.85
N ARG A 98 10.44 18.45 -31.38
CA ARG A 98 10.86 19.57 -32.23
C ARG A 98 12.02 19.19 -33.16
N VAL A 99 13.04 18.50 -32.64
CA VAL A 99 14.19 18.08 -33.45
C VAL A 99 13.77 17.08 -34.53
N ARG A 100 12.97 16.06 -34.18
CA ARG A 100 12.43 15.09 -35.15
C ARG A 100 11.56 15.78 -36.20
N ARG A 101 10.70 16.73 -35.81
CA ARG A 101 9.89 17.52 -36.76
C ARG A 101 10.75 18.33 -37.72
N ARG A 102 11.77 19.03 -37.22
CA ARG A 102 12.70 19.81 -38.06
C ARG A 102 13.46 18.94 -39.05
N ALA A 103 13.93 17.77 -38.63
CA ALA A 103 14.59 16.81 -39.52
C ALA A 103 13.67 16.34 -40.64
N ARG A 104 12.43 15.95 -40.32
CA ARG A 104 11.42 15.60 -41.34
C ARG A 104 11.11 16.76 -42.29
N GLN A 105 11.02 17.98 -41.78
CA GLN A 105 10.77 19.17 -42.59
C GLN A 105 11.94 19.52 -43.52
N ARG A 106 13.20 19.28 -43.10
CA ARG A 106 14.37 19.49 -43.99
C ARG A 106 14.36 18.50 -45.15
N VAL A 107 14.18 17.21 -44.85
CA VAL A 107 14.09 16.18 -45.90
C VAL A 107 12.93 16.46 -46.86
N ALA A 108 11.76 16.88 -46.35
CA ALA A 108 10.65 17.28 -47.21
C ALA A 108 11.03 18.45 -48.14
N LYS A 109 11.63 19.52 -47.61
CA LYS A 109 12.04 20.68 -48.41
C LYS A 109 13.11 20.36 -49.46
N GLU A 110 14.10 19.52 -49.11
CA GLU A 110 15.15 19.08 -50.03
C GLU A 110 14.55 18.24 -51.17
N MET A 111 13.66 17.31 -50.84
CA MET A 111 12.99 16.44 -51.83
C MET A 111 11.94 17.18 -52.68
N ASP A 112 11.24 18.18 -52.12
CA ASP A 112 10.32 19.06 -52.86
C ASP A 112 11.06 19.92 -53.90
N PHE A 113 12.35 20.21 -53.66
CA PHE A 113 13.19 21.00 -54.57
C PHE A 113 13.85 20.15 -55.66
N GLU A 114 14.10 18.85 -55.40
CA GLU A 114 14.86 18.00 -56.32
C GLU A 114 14.01 17.25 -57.35
N THR A 115 12.81 16.73 -57.02
CA THR A 115 11.96 16.08 -58.06
C THR A 115 10.56 15.71 -57.56
N ALA A 116 9.51 16.20 -58.24
CA ALA A 116 8.11 15.76 -58.09
C ALA A 116 7.83 14.31 -58.57
N ALA A 117 8.87 13.48 -58.78
CA ALA A 117 8.79 12.22 -59.53
C ALA A 117 9.46 11.00 -58.86
N HIS A 118 9.95 11.09 -57.61
CA HIS A 118 10.57 9.94 -56.93
C HIS A 118 9.59 9.15 -56.05
N SER A 119 9.68 7.82 -56.15
CA SER A 119 8.90 6.83 -55.41
C SER A 119 8.83 7.15 -53.90
N SER A 120 7.63 7.04 -53.31
CA SER A 120 7.35 7.18 -51.88
C SER A 120 8.30 6.39 -50.96
N GLN A 121 8.98 5.39 -51.50
CA GLN A 121 9.96 4.55 -50.80
C GLN A 121 11.30 5.27 -50.55
N SER A 122 11.73 6.16 -51.47
CA SER A 122 12.96 6.96 -51.34
C SER A 122 12.85 7.99 -50.22
N VAL A 123 11.72 8.70 -50.15
CA VAL A 123 11.44 9.70 -49.10
C VAL A 123 11.40 9.06 -47.71
N LYS A 124 10.84 7.85 -47.59
CA LYS A 124 10.83 7.08 -46.33
C LYS A 124 12.24 6.68 -45.89
N ALA A 125 13.10 6.29 -46.83
CA ALA A 125 14.50 5.95 -46.52
C ALA A 125 15.29 7.18 -46.04
N ALA A 126 15.20 8.31 -46.77
CA ALA A 126 15.88 9.55 -46.41
C ALA A 126 15.40 10.13 -45.06
N THR A 127 14.10 10.06 -44.79
CA THR A 127 13.55 10.48 -43.48
C THR A 127 14.00 9.56 -42.34
N SER A 128 14.08 8.25 -42.57
CA SER A 128 14.62 7.30 -41.60
C SER A 128 16.09 7.60 -41.27
N GLU A 129 16.91 7.85 -42.29
CA GLU A 129 18.33 8.20 -42.11
C GLU A 129 18.51 9.55 -41.37
N ALA A 130 17.72 10.56 -41.72
CA ALA A 130 17.76 11.83 -41.00
C ALA A 130 17.39 11.65 -39.51
N LEU A 131 16.44 10.76 -39.20
CA LEU A 131 16.07 10.43 -37.83
C LEU A 131 17.17 9.66 -37.08
N THR A 132 17.85 8.70 -37.73
CA THR A 132 18.98 7.98 -37.09
C THR A 132 20.15 8.93 -36.79
N ARG A 133 20.47 9.86 -37.70
CA ARG A 133 21.45 10.93 -37.46
C ARG A 133 21.05 11.82 -36.28
N VAL A 134 19.77 12.22 -36.19
CA VAL A 134 19.24 12.97 -35.05
C VAL A 134 19.39 12.18 -33.75
N MET A 135 19.09 10.89 -33.76
CA MET A 135 19.22 10.05 -32.56
C MET A 135 20.67 9.95 -32.11
N LYS A 136 21.60 9.71 -33.03
CA LYS A 136 23.04 9.66 -32.75
C LYS A 136 23.54 10.98 -32.14
N ASN A 137 23.13 12.12 -32.70
CA ASN A 137 23.53 13.44 -32.19
C ASN A 137 22.92 13.79 -30.82
N ASN A 138 21.88 13.08 -30.38
CA ASN A 138 21.19 13.33 -29.11
C ASN A 138 21.26 12.13 -28.15
N GLU A 139 22.26 11.26 -28.31
CA GLU A 139 22.39 10.00 -27.55
C GLU A 139 22.31 10.22 -26.03
N VAL A 140 23.02 11.22 -25.51
CA VAL A 140 23.02 11.55 -24.06
C VAL A 140 21.62 11.83 -23.53
N ILE A 141 20.80 12.55 -24.32
CA ILE A 141 19.43 12.90 -23.93
C ILE A 141 18.53 11.67 -24.00
N LEU A 142 18.76 10.79 -24.99
CA LEU A 142 18.04 9.52 -25.10
C LEU A 142 18.36 8.59 -23.93
N ARG A 143 19.62 8.56 -23.47
CA ARG A 143 20.01 7.78 -22.29
C ARG A 143 19.23 8.24 -21.05
N LYS A 144 19.19 9.56 -20.80
CA LYS A 144 18.40 10.14 -19.70
C LYS A 144 16.89 9.90 -19.85
N TYR A 145 16.38 9.89 -21.08
CA TYR A 145 14.98 9.55 -21.34
C TYR A 145 14.68 8.08 -21.02
N SER A 146 15.61 7.18 -21.35
CA SER A 146 15.45 5.75 -21.05
C SER A 146 15.50 5.46 -19.55
N SER A 147 16.38 6.12 -18.79
CA SER A 147 16.49 5.93 -17.33
C SER A 147 15.35 6.58 -16.54
N TYR A 148 14.63 7.54 -17.12
CA TYR A 148 13.53 8.26 -16.45
C TYR A 148 12.48 7.33 -15.82
N LYS A 149 12.13 6.23 -16.49
CA LYS A 149 11.11 5.30 -15.98
C LYS A 149 11.55 4.67 -14.66
N GLU A 150 12.76 4.12 -14.63
CA GLU A 150 13.35 3.47 -13.45
C GLU A 150 13.55 4.48 -12.31
N GLU A 151 14.07 5.67 -12.64
CA GLU A 151 14.28 6.75 -11.66
C GLU A 151 12.94 7.23 -11.07
N MET A 152 11.91 7.37 -11.90
CA MET A 152 10.56 7.76 -11.45
C MET A 152 9.96 6.68 -10.55
N GLU A 153 10.02 5.40 -10.96
CA GLU A 153 9.54 4.26 -10.17
C GLU A 153 10.25 4.21 -8.81
N SER A 154 11.57 4.39 -8.78
CA SER A 154 12.35 4.43 -7.53
C SER A 154 11.91 5.55 -6.58
N ALA A 155 11.39 6.66 -7.11
CA ALA A 155 10.95 7.81 -6.32
C ALA A 155 9.53 7.65 -5.75
N TRP A 156 8.79 6.63 -6.19
CA TRP A 156 7.50 6.25 -5.62
C TRP A 156 7.64 5.20 -4.51
N LEU A 157 8.77 4.48 -4.45
CA LEU A 157 9.03 3.52 -3.41
C LEU A 157 9.42 4.23 -2.12
N MET A 158 8.87 3.73 -1.01
CA MET A 158 9.30 4.13 0.34
C MET A 158 10.72 3.61 0.62
N SER A 159 11.40 4.20 1.61
CA SER A 159 12.68 3.66 2.08
C SER A 159 12.49 2.22 2.55
N THR A 160 13.46 1.36 2.23
CA THR A 160 13.42 -0.07 2.52
C THR A 160 13.45 -0.40 4.02
N SER A 161 13.64 0.59 4.89
CA SER A 161 13.67 0.41 6.33
C SER A 161 12.30 0.07 6.93
N ASP A 162 11.19 0.56 6.36
CA ASP A 162 9.92 0.66 7.11
C ASP A 162 8.64 0.48 6.27
N ALA A 163 8.60 -0.51 5.38
CA ALA A 163 7.40 -0.77 4.56
C ALA A 163 6.12 -1.04 5.38
N LEU A 164 6.25 -1.50 6.63
CA LEU A 164 5.13 -1.77 7.55
C LEU A 164 4.80 -0.60 8.51
N GLN A 165 5.56 0.50 8.48
CA GLN A 165 5.31 1.72 9.27
C GLN A 165 4.78 2.88 8.41
N CYS A 166 4.20 2.59 7.25
CA CYS A 166 3.58 3.63 6.42
C CYS A 166 2.29 4.21 7.02
N CYS A 167 1.79 3.61 8.10
CA CYS A 167 0.62 4.05 8.83
C CYS A 167 0.99 4.35 10.29
N ALA A 168 0.21 5.22 10.94
CA ALA A 168 0.36 5.51 12.36
C ALA A 168 0.15 4.27 13.24
N ARG A 169 -0.79 3.40 12.83
CA ARG A 169 -0.99 2.09 13.48
C ARG A 169 -0.17 0.98 12.82
N PRO A 170 0.51 0.11 13.59
CA PRO A 170 1.27 -1.00 13.06
C PRO A 170 0.41 -1.95 12.21
N ILE A 171 0.89 -2.31 11.03
CA ILE A 171 0.19 -3.21 10.13
C ILE A 171 0.46 -4.67 10.53
N LEU A 172 -0.61 -5.42 10.79
CA LEU A 172 -0.60 -6.86 11.08
C LEU A 172 -0.56 -7.68 9.78
N GLY A 173 -1.23 -7.18 8.73
CA GLY A 173 -1.44 -7.91 7.49
C GLY A 173 -2.36 -7.20 6.50
N TYR A 174 -2.76 -7.94 5.46
CA TYR A 174 -3.54 -7.40 4.34
C TYR A 174 -4.69 -8.32 3.95
N ILE A 175 -5.73 -7.70 3.41
CA ILE A 175 -6.91 -8.38 2.90
C ILE A 175 -6.74 -8.63 1.41
N THR A 176 -6.92 -9.87 0.96
CA THR A 176 -6.86 -10.23 -0.46
C THR A 176 -8.22 -10.05 -1.12
N HIS A 177 -9.28 -10.50 -0.45
CA HIS A 177 -10.64 -10.45 -0.94
C HIS A 177 -11.55 -9.81 0.10
N GLY A 178 -11.85 -8.52 -0.07
CA GLY A 178 -12.85 -7.80 0.71
C GLY A 178 -14.09 -7.53 -0.13
N THR A 179 -15.26 -7.98 0.33
CA THR A 179 -16.55 -7.71 -0.34
C THR A 179 -17.69 -7.64 0.67
N PHE A 180 -18.92 -7.41 0.20
CA PHE A 180 -20.11 -7.65 1.01
C PHE A 180 -20.42 -9.15 1.04
N SER A 181 -20.53 -9.71 2.25
CA SER A 181 -20.91 -11.11 2.44
C SER A 181 -22.41 -11.24 2.66
N HIS A 182 -23.08 -11.94 1.75
CA HIS A 182 -24.50 -12.24 1.89
C HIS A 182 -24.80 -13.20 3.04
N THR A 183 -23.85 -14.07 3.41
CA THR A 183 -24.03 -15.03 4.52
C THR A 183 -24.03 -14.32 5.87
N HIS A 184 -23.16 -13.32 6.04
CA HIS A 184 -23.10 -12.50 7.26
C HIS A 184 -24.05 -11.29 7.22
N GLY A 185 -24.56 -10.92 6.03
CA GLY A 185 -25.31 -9.69 5.81
C GLY A 185 -24.48 -8.42 6.05
N ARG A 186 -23.15 -8.53 5.99
CA ARG A 186 -22.18 -7.50 6.39
C ARG A 186 -20.94 -7.56 5.50
N ALA A 187 -20.14 -6.49 5.51
CA ALA A 187 -18.84 -6.51 4.85
C ALA A 187 -17.91 -7.52 5.54
N ALA A 188 -17.35 -8.43 4.75
CA ALA A 188 -16.42 -9.44 5.24
C ALA A 188 -15.37 -9.75 4.18
N GLY A 189 -14.26 -10.33 4.60
CA GLY A 189 -13.18 -10.65 3.69
C GLY A 189 -12.19 -11.65 4.25
N MET A 190 -11.32 -12.12 3.37
CA MET A 190 -10.22 -13.01 3.72
C MET A 190 -8.89 -12.29 3.50
N GLY A 191 -7.94 -12.58 4.36
CA GLY A 191 -6.64 -11.95 4.34
C GLY A 191 -5.58 -12.81 5.00
N TRP A 192 -4.40 -12.22 5.10
CA TRP A 192 -3.20 -12.84 5.63
C TRP A 192 -2.57 -11.90 6.64
N VAL A 193 -2.25 -12.43 7.82
CA VAL A 193 -1.55 -11.70 8.90
C VAL A 193 -0.29 -12.43 9.29
N GLY A 194 0.75 -11.68 9.64
CA GLY A 194 1.97 -12.27 10.19
C GLY A 194 1.70 -12.91 11.56
N LEU A 195 2.34 -14.04 11.84
CA LEU A 195 2.17 -14.74 13.11
C LEU A 195 2.66 -13.89 14.30
N LYS A 196 3.86 -13.32 14.21
CA LYS A 196 4.43 -12.45 15.26
C LYS A 196 3.52 -11.27 15.64
N PRO A 197 3.04 -10.45 14.69
CA PRO A 197 2.09 -9.38 15.03
C PRO A 197 0.75 -9.91 15.60
N LEU A 198 0.29 -11.08 15.17
CA LEU A 198 -0.92 -11.71 15.71
C LEU A 198 -0.74 -12.16 17.18
N LEU A 199 0.42 -12.72 17.53
CA LEU A 199 0.75 -13.08 18.92
C LEU A 199 0.78 -11.84 19.83
N ARG A 200 1.38 -10.73 19.36
CA ARG A 200 1.34 -9.45 20.07
C ARG A 200 -0.08 -8.95 20.33
N LEU A 201 -0.99 -9.13 19.37
CA LEU A 201 -2.40 -8.79 19.57
C LEU A 201 -3.04 -9.65 20.66
N LEU A 202 -2.69 -10.95 20.73
CA LEU A 202 -3.19 -11.85 21.76
C LEU A 202 -2.66 -11.51 23.15
N GLU A 203 -1.38 -11.14 23.27
CA GLU A 203 -0.77 -10.62 24.50
C GLU A 203 -1.51 -9.38 25.00
N GLN A 204 -1.74 -8.39 24.11
CA GLN A 204 -2.53 -7.19 24.42
C GLN A 204 -3.98 -7.50 24.83
N CYS A 205 -4.57 -8.59 24.32
CA CYS A 205 -5.87 -9.06 24.81
C CYS A 205 -5.75 -9.63 26.24
N GLY A 206 -4.69 -10.38 26.51
CA GLY A 206 -4.47 -11.11 27.76
C GLY A 206 -4.21 -10.21 28.96
N GLU A 207 -3.47 -9.12 28.77
CA GLU A 207 -3.09 -8.16 29.82
C GLU A 207 -4.29 -7.38 30.38
N GLY A 208 -5.36 -7.25 29.61
CA GLY A 208 -6.59 -6.55 30.01
C GLY A 208 -7.59 -7.39 30.82
N ARG A 209 -7.18 -8.52 31.43
CA ARG A 209 -8.07 -9.37 32.26
C ARG A 209 -8.59 -8.57 33.47
N GLY A 210 -9.87 -8.19 33.43
CA GLY A 210 -10.59 -7.57 34.56
C GLY A 210 -10.85 -6.05 34.44
N GLN A 211 -10.35 -5.39 33.39
CA GLN A 211 -10.68 -4.00 33.10
C GLN A 211 -11.93 -3.89 32.22
N LYS A 212 -12.91 -3.07 32.62
CA LYS A 212 -14.10 -2.76 31.82
C LYS A 212 -13.66 -2.09 30.51
N GLY A 213 -14.07 -2.64 29.37
CA GLY A 213 -13.72 -2.11 28.04
C GLY A 213 -12.46 -2.71 27.40
N SER A 214 -11.82 -3.68 28.06
CA SER A 214 -10.67 -4.43 27.51
C SER A 214 -11.00 -5.16 26.19
N LEU A 215 -9.99 -5.29 25.33
CA LEU A 215 -10.01 -6.04 24.06
C LEU A 215 -10.54 -7.48 24.23
N LEU A 216 -10.31 -8.08 25.41
CA LEU A 216 -10.79 -9.41 25.75
C LEU A 216 -12.30 -9.47 26.01
N GLU A 217 -12.87 -8.46 26.69
CA GLU A 217 -14.32 -8.40 26.89
C GLU A 217 -15.06 -8.29 25.55
N VAL A 218 -14.44 -7.55 24.63
CA VAL A 218 -14.93 -7.33 23.27
C VAL A 218 -14.87 -8.63 22.47
N SER A 219 -13.73 -9.32 22.52
CA SER A 219 -13.54 -10.62 21.89
C SER A 219 -14.57 -11.65 22.37
N ARG A 220 -14.80 -11.75 23.69
CA ARG A 220 -15.78 -12.68 24.28
C ARG A 220 -17.22 -12.39 23.83
N LYS A 221 -17.59 -11.12 23.69
CA LYS A 221 -18.94 -10.72 23.24
C LYS A 221 -19.13 -10.94 21.73
N ALA A 222 -18.10 -10.67 20.93
CA ALA A 222 -18.19 -10.64 19.48
C ALA A 222 -17.70 -11.91 18.76
N LYS A 223 -17.18 -12.91 19.49
CA LYS A 223 -16.63 -14.16 18.92
C LYS A 223 -15.53 -13.91 17.87
N GLY A 224 -14.59 -13.02 18.16
CA GLY A 224 -13.46 -12.71 17.29
C GLY A 224 -12.56 -11.62 17.86
N LEU A 225 -11.30 -11.56 17.44
CA LEU A 225 -10.33 -10.58 17.91
C LEU A 225 -10.62 -9.21 17.27
N PRO A 226 -10.86 -8.15 18.05
CA PRO A 226 -11.11 -6.83 17.49
C PRO A 226 -9.80 -6.23 16.95
N VAL A 227 -9.86 -5.79 15.70
CA VAL A 227 -8.74 -5.14 15.00
C VAL A 227 -9.23 -3.91 14.26
N LEU A 228 -8.31 -3.03 13.88
CA LEU A 228 -8.61 -1.91 13.00
C LEU A 228 -8.33 -2.30 11.54
N VAL A 229 -9.15 -1.80 10.64
CA VAL A 229 -8.98 -1.97 9.20
C VAL A 229 -9.06 -0.63 8.51
N ARG A 230 -8.12 -0.39 7.58
CA ARG A 230 -8.10 0.80 6.73
C ARG A 230 -8.11 0.40 5.27
N ASN A 231 -9.05 0.95 4.51
CA ASN A 231 -9.07 0.77 3.06
C ASN A 231 -8.00 1.64 2.41
N PRO A 232 -7.39 1.22 1.29
CA PRO A 232 -6.38 2.02 0.61
C PRO A 232 -6.94 3.34 0.05
N SER A 233 -8.25 3.38 -0.23
CA SER A 233 -8.96 4.55 -0.75
C SER A 233 -9.34 5.58 0.33
N THR A 234 -9.24 5.24 1.62
CA THR A 234 -9.68 6.10 2.72
C THR A 234 -8.62 6.21 3.83
N LEU A 235 -8.74 7.29 4.62
CA LEU A 235 -7.94 7.48 5.84
C LEU A 235 -8.67 7.01 7.10
N GLN A 236 -9.90 6.52 6.96
CA GLN A 236 -10.73 6.14 8.11
C GLN A 236 -10.45 4.71 8.54
N TYR A 237 -10.14 4.53 9.82
CA TYR A 237 -10.07 3.24 10.46
C TYR A 237 -11.45 2.74 10.87
N ARG A 238 -11.72 1.46 10.60
CA ARG A 238 -12.95 0.78 11.00
C ARG A 238 -12.62 -0.43 11.85
N TRP A 239 -13.40 -0.64 12.90
CA TRP A 239 -13.31 -1.87 13.67
C TRP A 239 -13.78 -3.07 12.84
N ALA A 240 -13.04 -4.17 12.94
CA ALA A 240 -13.42 -5.46 12.39
C ALA A 240 -13.12 -6.55 13.41
N LEU A 241 -13.79 -7.69 13.24
CA LEU A 241 -13.57 -8.89 14.03
C LEU A 241 -12.77 -9.87 13.18
N LEU A 242 -11.63 -10.28 13.72
CA LEU A 242 -10.70 -11.22 13.10
C LEU A 242 -10.90 -12.61 13.69
N SER A 243 -11.03 -13.61 12.83
CA SER A 243 -11.04 -15.03 13.17
C SER A 243 -10.01 -15.77 12.31
N VAL A 244 -9.22 -16.64 12.93
CA VAL A 244 -8.32 -17.54 12.21
C VAL A 244 -9.16 -18.62 11.51
N VAL A 245 -8.85 -18.89 10.24
CA VAL A 245 -9.51 -19.90 9.39
C VAL A 245 -8.62 -21.12 9.28
#